data_AF-A0A7W5AYU8-F1
#
_entry.id   AF-A0A7W5AYU8-F1
#
_cell.length_a   1.000
_cell.length_b   1.000
_cell.length_c   1.000
_cell.angle_alpha   90.00
_cell.angle_beta   90.00
_cell.angle_gamma   90.00
#
_symmetry.space_group_name_H-M   'P 1'
#
loop_
_entity.id
_entity.type
_entity.pdbx_description
1 polymer ?
#
loop_
_entity_poly.entity_id
_entity_poly.type
_entity_poly.pdbx_seq_one_letter_code
_entity_poly.pdbx_strand_id
1 'polypeptide(L)' 'MTKQYAIDKAKIYFRESNRSYFVIQTNPNEYEVIDKPELEKAMAEGGFRRDSIVFSIEGEDE' A
#
# COMPACT_ATOMS: atom_id res chain seq x y z
N MET A 1 -8.01 10.17 3.10
CA MET A 1 -8.13 9.68 1.70
C MET A 1 -9.19 8.59 1.65
N THR A 2 -10.01 8.45 0.59
CA THR A 2 -11.00 7.35 0.52
C THR A 2 -10.35 6.06 0.00
N LYS A 3 -10.93 4.90 0.33
CA LYS A 3 -10.44 3.58 -0.13
C LYS A 3 -10.24 3.53 -1.64
N GLN A 4 -11.27 3.93 -2.39
CA GLN A 4 -11.25 3.88 -3.86
C GLN A 4 -10.13 4.76 -4.42
N TYR A 5 -10.00 5.99 -3.93
CA TYR A 5 -8.95 6.89 -4.37
C TYR A 5 -7.55 6.35 -4.04
N ALA A 6 -7.37 5.71 -2.90
CA ALA A 6 -6.08 5.10 -2.53
C ALA A 6 -5.71 3.94 -3.47
N ILE A 7 -6.68 3.11 -3.86
CA ILE A 7 -6.48 2.03 -4.83
C ILE A 7 -6.13 2.60 -6.21
N ASP A 8 -6.86 3.61 -6.68
CA ASP A 8 -6.56 4.26 -7.96
C ASP A 8 -5.15 4.87 -7.96
N LYS A 9 -4.75 5.50 -6.85
CA LYS A 9 -3.40 6.06 -6.68
C LYS A 9 -2.32 4.98 -6.67
N ALA A 10 -2.54 3.85 -5.99
CA ALA A 10 -1.61 2.71 -6.00
C ALA A 10 -1.43 2.13 -7.41
N LYS A 11 -2.51 2.04 -8.21
CA LYS A 11 -2.44 1.60 -9.61
C LYS A 11 -1.68 2.57 -10.50
N ILE A 12 -1.84 3.88 -10.29
CA ILE A 12 -1.07 4.90 -11.02
C ILE A 12 0.42 4.73 -10.72
N TYR A 13 0.79 4.66 -9.44
CA TYR A 13 2.19 4.49 -9.03
C TYR A 13 2.79 3.18 -9.53
N PHE A 14 2.02 2.10 -9.48
CA PHE A 14 2.40 0.83 -10.10
C PHE A 14 2.71 1.00 -11.58
N ARG A 15 1.84 1.70 -12.32
CA ARG A 15 2.03 1.92 -13.76
C ARG A 15 3.24 2.79 -14.09
N GLU A 16 3.57 3.74 -13.21
CA GLU A 16 4.69 4.66 -13.41
C GLU A 16 6.04 4.05 -13.02
N SER A 17 6.09 3.26 -11.96
CA SER A 17 7.36 2.75 -11.40
C SER A 17 7.56 1.25 -11.58
N ASN A 18 6.52 0.49 -11.98
CA ASN A 18 6.49 -0.97 -12.02
C ASN A 18 6.94 -1.63 -10.70
N ARG A 19 6.71 -0.94 -9.58
CA ARG A 19 7.05 -1.38 -8.23
C ARG A 19 5.81 -1.91 -7.52
N SER A 20 6.05 -2.70 -6.48
CA SER A 20 4.98 -3.21 -5.62
C SER A 20 4.47 -2.12 -4.68
N TYR A 21 3.15 -1.89 -4.68
CA TYR A 21 2.45 -0.91 -3.85
C TYR A 21 1.31 -1.57 -3.06
N PHE A 22 1.06 -1.04 -1.88
CA PHE A 22 0.11 -1.56 -0.91
C PHE A 22 -0.75 -0.43 -0.38
N VAL A 23 -2.05 -0.70 -0.24
CA VAL A 23 -2.97 0.22 0.42
C VAL A 23 -3.26 -0.30 1.81
N ILE A 24 -2.93 0.50 2.80
CA ILE A 24 -3.19 0.21 4.21
C ILE A 24 -4.27 1.12 4.77
N GLN A 25 -5.06 0.60 5.70
CA GLN A 25 -6.05 1.34 6.46
C GLN A 25 -5.44 1.71 7.82
N THR A 26 -5.10 2.98 7.99
CA THR A 26 -4.55 3.51 9.25
C THR A 26 -5.65 3.84 10.24
N ASN A 27 -6.78 4.36 9.75
CA ASN A 27 -7.97 4.70 10.52
C ASN A 27 -9.24 4.19 9.81
N PRO A 28 -10.41 4.11 10.48
CA PRO A 28 -11.65 3.59 9.88
C PRO A 28 -12.03 4.24 8.54
N ASN A 29 -11.69 5.51 8.35
CA ASN A 29 -11.96 6.28 7.13
C ASN A 29 -10.69 6.83 6.46
N GLU A 30 -9.51 6.31 6.83
CA GLU A 30 -8.24 6.79 6.29
C GLU A 30 -7.43 5.64 5.73
N TYR A 31 -6.93 5.88 4.52
CA TYR A 31 -6.19 4.92 3.74
C TYR A 31 -4.92 5.58 3.23
N GLU A 32 -3.85 4.82 3.22
CA GLU A 32 -2.53 5.28 2.77
C GLU A 32 -1.96 4.29 1.76
N VAL A 33 -1.18 4.81 0.81
CA VAL A 33 -0.48 4.00 -0.20
C VAL A 33 0.98 4.02 0.15
N ILE A 34 1.56 2.84 0.36
CA ILE A 34 2.97 2.66 0.67
C ILE A 34 3.58 1.63 -0.28
N ASP A 35 4.87 1.74 -0.55
CA ASP A 35 5.58 0.75 -1.34
C ASP A 35 6.06 -0.43 -0.47
N LYS A 36 6.60 -1.46 -1.13
CA LYS A 36 7.13 -2.66 -0.47
C LYS A 36 8.17 -2.34 0.63
N PRO A 37 9.26 -1.57 0.38
CA PRO A 37 10.22 -1.29 1.43
C PRO A 37 9.64 -0.48 2.60
N GLU A 38 8.72 0.46 2.36
CA GLU A 38 8.03 1.18 3.44
C GLU A 38 7.14 0.25 4.27
N LEU A 39 6.41 -0.67 3.61
CA LEU A 39 5.61 -1.68 4.29
C LEU A 39 6.47 -2.61 5.17
N GLU A 40 7.60 -3.09 4.65
CA GLU A 40 8.52 -3.94 5.39
C GLU A 40 9.10 -3.22 6.61
N LYS A 41 9.47 -1.95 6.45
CA LYS A 41 9.93 -1.10 7.55
C LYS A 41 8.84 -0.92 8.61
N ALA A 42 7.61 -0.58 8.21
CA ALA A 42 6.49 -0.41 9.12
C ALA A 42 6.12 -1.71 9.86
N MET A 43 6.22 -2.87 9.20
CA MET A 43 6.05 -4.17 9.84
C MET A 43 7.17 -4.47 10.85
N ALA A 44 8.41 -4.16 10.51
CA ALA A 44 9.57 -4.38 11.39
C ALA A 44 9.52 -3.49 12.63
N GLU A 45 9.05 -2.24 12.49
CA GLU A 45 8.86 -1.30 13.60
C GLU A 45 7.60 -1.62 14.44
N GLY A 46 6.80 -2.62 14.06
CA GLY A 46 5.58 -3.01 14.76
C GLY A 46 4.45 -1.97 14.67
N GLY A 47 4.55 -1.01 13.75
CA GLY A 47 3.63 0.12 13.62
C GLY A 47 2.28 -0.24 12.99
N PHE A 48 2.14 -1.46 12.46
CA PHE A 48 0.99 -1.83 11.65
C PHE A 48 0.74 -3.35 11.64
N ARG A 49 -0.54 -3.74 11.52
CA ARG A 49 -0.96 -5.16 11.39
C ARG A 49 -1.27 -5.47 9.94
N ARG A 50 -0.83 -6.65 9.46
CA ARG A 50 -1.17 -7.17 8.11
C ARG A 50 -2.66 -7.12 7.77
N ASP A 51 -3.53 -7.20 8.79
CA ASP A 51 -4.98 -7.13 8.64
C ASP A 51 -5.48 -5.78 8.09
N SER A 52 -4.73 -4.68 8.28
CA SER A 52 -5.10 -3.40 7.70
C SER A 52 -4.62 -3.22 6.25
N ILE A 53 -4.01 -4.21 5.60
CA ILE A 53 -3.79 -4.17 4.14
C ILE A 53 -5.15 -4.42 3.45
N VAL A 54 -5.66 -3.41 2.75
CA VAL A 54 -6.97 -3.51 2.06
C VAL A 54 -6.84 -3.75 0.56
N PHE A 55 -5.65 -3.55 0.00
CA PHE A 55 -5.32 -3.82 -1.39
C PHE A 55 -3.79 -3.94 -1.55
N SER A 56 -3.34 -4.84 -2.43
CA SER A 56 -1.94 -4.94 -2.84
C SER A 56 -1.86 -5.08 -4.36
N ILE A 57 -0.83 -4.49 -4.94
CA ILE A 57 -0.48 -4.67 -6.35
C ILE A 57 1.03 -4.91 -6.40
N GLU A 58 1.42 -6.07 -6.91
CA GLU A 58 2.82 -6.49 -6.99
C GLU A 58 3.29 -6.41 -8.43
N GLY A 59 4.52 -5.92 -8.61
CA GLY A 59 5.20 -5.96 -9.90
C GLY A 59 5.50 -7.40 -10.26
N GLU A 60 5.39 -7.74 -11.54
CA GLU A 60 6.17 -8.85 -12.08
C GLU A 60 7.63 -8.42 -11.97
N ASP A 61 8.28 -8.75 -10.86
CA ASP A 61 9.74 -8.82 -10.76
C ASP A 61 10.18 -9.91 -11.75
N GLU A 62 10.48 -9.49 -13.00
CA GLU A 62 11.07 -10.33 -14.05
C GLU A 62 12.60 -10.46 -13.86
#